data_AF-A0A2N6LCX8-F1
#
_entry.id   AF-A0A2N6LCX8-F1
#
_cell.length_a   1.000
_cell.length_b   1.000
_cell.length_c   1.000
_cell.angle_alpha   90.00
_cell.angle_beta   90.00
_cell.angle_gamma   90.00
#
_symmetry.space_group_name_H-M   'P 1'
#
loop_
_entity.id
_entity.type
_entity.pdbx_description
1 polymer ?
#
loop_
_entity_poly.entity_id
_entity_poly.type
_entity_poly.pdbx_seq_one_letter_code
_entity_poly.pdbx_strand_id
1 'polypeptide(L)'
;MQHQKSGNQNISPRQLAFIALREVHKGAYADVALDRVLAKADIADGEVGAKMVSDRRLVTELVYGCTRRQRTLDAIVDQLAKKKSHQQPKDLRTILHLGLYQLLYQER
;
A
#
# COMPACT_ATOMS: atom_id res chain seq x y z
N MET A 1 -7.72 -27.31 -22.58
CA MET A 1 -6.28 -27.04 -22.76
C MET A 1 -6.03 -25.57 -22.47
N GLN A 2 -4.94 -25.33 -21.74
CA GLN A 2 -4.54 -24.15 -21.00
C GLN A 2 -4.52 -22.84 -21.81
N HIS A 3 -4.93 -21.73 -21.18
CA HIS A 3 -4.41 -20.38 -21.47
C HIS A 3 -4.36 -19.56 -20.17
N GLN A 4 -3.53 -19.98 -19.22
CA GLN A 4 -3.07 -19.10 -18.13
C GLN A 4 -1.93 -18.25 -18.70
N LYS A 5 -2.24 -17.08 -19.26
CA LYS A 5 -1.22 -16.05 -19.48
C LYS A 5 -0.94 -15.39 -18.13
N SER A 6 -0.06 -16.01 -17.34
CA SER A 6 0.60 -15.32 -16.22
C SER A 6 1.47 -14.21 -16.81
N GLY A 7 0.88 -13.03 -17.00
CA GLY A 7 1.65 -11.83 -17.24
C GLY A 7 2.53 -11.61 -16.02
N ASN A 8 3.84 -11.67 -16.21
CA ASN A 8 4.81 -11.35 -15.18
C ASN A 8 4.71 -9.84 -14.89
N GLN A 9 3.68 -9.45 -14.15
CA GLN A 9 3.44 -8.07 -13.75
C GLN A 9 4.39 -7.80 -12.60
N ASN A 10 5.48 -7.09 -12.87
CA ASN A 10 6.41 -6.60 -11.87
C ASN A 10 5.63 -5.63 -10.95
N ILE A 11 5.12 -6.14 -9.82
CA ILE A 11 4.22 -5.39 -8.94
C ILE A 11 5.06 -4.34 -8.21
N SER A 12 4.78 -3.06 -8.45
CA SER A 12 5.52 -2.00 -7.79
C SER A 12 5.34 -2.01 -6.26
N PRO A 13 6.33 -1.53 -5.47
CA PRO A 13 6.20 -1.43 -4.01
C PRO A 13 4.98 -0.63 -3.56
N ARG A 14 4.64 0.43 -4.30
CA ARG A 14 3.43 1.24 -4.04
C ARG A 14 2.16 0.43 -4.23
N GLN A 15 2.12 -0.44 -5.24
CA GLN A 15 0.98 -1.32 -5.48
C GLN A 15 0.87 -2.42 -4.43
N LEU A 16 1.98 -2.98 -3.96
CA LEU A 16 2.00 -3.89 -2.81
C LEU A 16 1.47 -3.20 -1.54
N ALA A 17 1.96 -1.99 -1.25
CA ALA A 17 1.48 -1.19 -0.12
C ALA A 17 -0.03 -0.89 -0.23
N PHE A 18 -0.52 -0.55 -1.42
CA PHE A 18 -1.94 -0.35 -1.66
C PHE A 18 -2.75 -1.63 -1.38
N ILE A 19 -2.30 -2.79 -1.85
CA ILE A 19 -2.97 -4.08 -1.58
C ILE A 19 -3.02 -4.36 -0.07
N ALA A 20 -1.91 -4.16 0.64
CA ALA A 20 -1.86 -4.35 2.10
C ALA A 20 -2.81 -3.38 2.83
N LEU A 21 -2.79 -2.09 2.48
CA LEU A 21 -3.65 -1.08 3.11
C LEU A 21 -5.14 -1.31 2.84
N ARG A 22 -5.52 -1.90 1.71
CA ARG A 22 -6.91 -2.31 1.47
C ARG A 22 -7.37 -3.36 2.48
N GLU A 23 -6.52 -4.31 2.83
CA GLU A 23 -6.84 -5.33 3.84
C GLU A 23 -6.89 -4.70 5.24
N VAL A 24 -5.99 -3.77 5.56
CA VAL A 24 -6.05 -2.99 6.81
C VAL A 24 -7.37 -2.23 6.92
N HIS A 25 -7.80 -1.54 5.85
CA HIS A 25 -9.09 -0.85 5.83
C HIS A 25 -10.32 -1.78 5.89
N LYS A 26 -10.14 -3.09 5.66
CA LYS A 26 -11.17 -4.11 5.91
C LYS A 26 -11.13 -4.67 7.34
N GLY A 27 -10.17 -4.27 8.16
CA GLY A 27 -10.04 -4.67 9.57
C GLY A 27 -8.89 -5.64 9.85
N ALA A 28 -8.02 -5.95 8.87
CA ALA A 28 -6.82 -6.74 9.14
C ALA A 28 -5.80 -5.92 9.94
N TYR A 29 -5.01 -6.60 10.78
CA TYR A 29 -3.84 -5.98 11.40
C TYR A 29 -2.77 -5.68 10.34
N ALA A 30 -2.05 -4.57 10.53
CA ALA A 30 -1.10 -4.05 9.54
C ALA A 30 0.08 -5.00 9.30
N ASP A 31 0.60 -5.63 10.36
CA ASP A 31 1.62 -6.67 10.30
C ASP A 31 1.15 -7.88 9.49
N VAL A 32 -0.06 -8.40 9.77
CA VAL A 32 -0.64 -9.54 9.07
C VAL A 32 -0.88 -9.23 7.59
N ALA A 33 -1.38 -8.03 7.27
CA ALA A 33 -1.61 -7.60 5.89
C ALA A 33 -0.28 -7.44 5.12
N LEU A 34 0.73 -6.86 5.78
CA LEU A 34 2.07 -6.66 5.22
C LEU A 34 2.74 -8.01 4.91
N ASP A 35 2.75 -8.93 5.89
CA ASP A 35 3.39 -10.25 5.75
C ASP A 35 2.77 -11.05 4.60
N ARG A 36 1.44 -11.03 4.46
CA ARG A 36 0.74 -11.71 3.36
C ARG A 36 1.14 -11.19 1.99
N VAL A 37 1.32 -9.88 1.86
CA VAL A 37 1.66 -9.25 0.57
C VAL A 37 3.12 -9.47 0.24
N LEU A 38 4.01 -9.35 1.23
CA LEU A 38 5.44 -9.59 1.05
C LEU A 38 5.73 -11.06 0.72
N ALA A 39 5.10 -12.01 1.42
CA ALA A 39 5.25 -13.43 1.10
C ALA A 39 4.82 -13.76 -0.34
N LYS A 40 3.76 -13.12 -0.85
CA LYS A 40 3.32 -13.29 -2.25
C LYS A 40 4.30 -12.67 -3.25
N ALA A 41 4.91 -11.54 -2.91
CA ALA A 41 5.91 -10.89 -3.75
C ALA A 41 7.21 -11.71 -3.79
N ASP A 42 7.68 -12.22 -2.65
CA ASP A 42 8.89 -13.05 -2.54
C ASP A 42 8.76 -14.34 -3.39
N ILE A 43 7.57 -14.94 -3.46
CA ILE A 43 7.28 -16.11 -4.32
C ILE A 43 7.33 -15.76 -5.81
N ALA A 44 6.93 -14.55 -6.18
CA ALA A 44 6.82 -14.14 -7.57
C ALA A 44 8.18 -13.73 -8.19
N ASP A 45 9.05 -13.11 -7.39
CA ASP A 45 10.30 -12.54 -7.92
C ASP A 45 11.50 -13.50 -7.87
N GLY A 46 11.49 -14.56 -7.04
CA GLY A 46 12.50 -15.65 -7.06
C GLY A 46 13.97 -15.27 -6.80
N GLU A 47 14.30 -13.98 -6.81
CA GLU A 47 15.65 -13.42 -6.71
C GLU A 47 15.76 -12.48 -5.50
N VAL A 48 16.61 -12.85 -4.54
CA VAL A 48 16.91 -12.03 -3.36
C VAL A 48 18.06 -11.07 -3.68
N GLY A 49 17.75 -9.82 -4.00
CA GLY A 49 18.74 -8.76 -4.29
C GLY A 49 18.51 -7.46 -3.50
N ALA A 50 19.48 -6.55 -3.53
CA ALA A 50 19.40 -5.24 -2.84
C ALA A 50 18.18 -4.40 -3.26
N LYS A 51 17.71 -4.57 -4.50
CA LYS A 51 16.45 -3.98 -4.98
C LYS A 51 15.23 -4.50 -4.20
N MET A 52 15.14 -5.81 -3.99
CA MET A 52 14.04 -6.43 -3.21
C MET A 52 14.04 -5.96 -1.76
N VAL A 53 15.22 -5.80 -1.14
CA VAL A 53 15.33 -5.26 0.23
C VAL A 53 14.82 -3.81 0.29
N SER A 54 15.16 -3.00 -0.70
CA SER A 54 14.70 -1.60 -0.79
C SER A 54 13.20 -1.51 -1.01
N ASP A 55 12.66 -2.35 -1.90
CA ASP A 55 11.24 -2.48 -2.18
C ASP A 55 10.48 -2.90 -0.91
N ARG A 56 10.97 -3.90 -0.17
CA ARG A 56 10.38 -4.36 1.10
C ARG A 56 10.35 -3.25 2.16
N ARG A 57 11.46 -2.50 2.29
CA ARG A 57 11.56 -1.37 3.22
C ARG A 57 10.54 -0.29 2.86
N LEU A 58 10.40 0.03 1.58
CA LEU A 58 9.42 1.00 1.10
C LEU A 58 7.99 0.56 1.37
N VAL A 59 7.64 -0.70 1.10
CA VAL A 59 6.30 -1.24 1.39
C VAL A 59 6.01 -1.14 2.89
N THR A 60 6.95 -1.57 3.72
CA THR A 60 6.83 -1.55 5.18
C THR A 60 6.56 -0.13 5.69
N GLU A 61 7.35 0.83 5.24
CA GLU A 61 7.20 2.24 5.61
C GLU A 61 5.84 2.80 5.18
N LEU A 62 5.39 2.51 3.96
CA LEU A 62 4.10 2.98 3.47
C LEU A 62 2.92 2.39 4.27
N VAL A 63 2.95 1.09 4.55
CA VAL A 63 1.86 0.40 5.26
C VAL A 63 1.77 0.88 6.71
N TYR A 64 2.88 0.85 7.45
CA TYR A 64 2.89 1.30 8.84
C TYR A 64 2.69 2.80 8.95
N GLY A 65 3.29 3.57 8.05
CA GLY A 65 3.17 5.02 7.99
C GLY A 65 1.73 5.49 7.79
N CYS A 66 1.07 4.95 6.76
CA CYS A 66 -0.33 5.26 6.49
C CYS A 66 -1.26 4.80 7.62
N THR A 67 -1.02 3.60 8.18
CA THR A 67 -1.84 3.08 9.28
C THR A 67 -1.68 3.94 10.55
N ARG A 68 -0.44 4.28 10.93
CA ARG A 68 -0.14 5.10 12.11
C ARG A 68 -0.74 6.50 12.02
N ARG A 69 -0.82 7.07 10.82
CA ARG A 69 -1.29 8.45 10.58
C ARG A 69 -2.65 8.52 9.91
N GLN A 70 -3.43 7.43 9.93
CA GLN A 70 -4.70 7.35 9.21
C GLN A 70 -5.65 8.51 9.53
N ARG A 71 -5.83 8.85 10.81
CA ARG A 71 -6.69 9.97 11.24
C ARG A 71 -6.18 11.34 10.75
N THR A 72 -4.87 11.52 10.72
CA THR A 72 -4.25 12.76 10.23
C THR A 72 -4.45 12.87 8.72
N LEU A 73 -4.24 11.78 7.98
CA LEU A 73 -4.47 11.72 6.53
C LEU A 73 -5.94 11.98 6.21
N ASP A 74 -6.87 11.39 6.97
CA ASP A 74 -8.31 11.65 6.84
C ASP A 74 -8.65 13.12 7.04
N ALA A 75 -8.10 13.76 8.08
CA ALA A 75 -8.34 15.17 8.36
C ALA A 75 -7.81 16.09 7.26
N ILE A 76 -6.70 15.71 6.62
CA ILE A 76 -6.14 16.44 5.47
C ILE A 76 -7.02 16.23 4.24
N VAL A 77 -7.46 15.00 3.97
CA VAL A 77 -8.41 14.69 2.89
C VAL A 77 -9.71 15.49 3.08
N ASP A 78 -10.24 15.57 4.29
CA ASP A 78 -11.47 16.31 4.61
C ASP A 78 -11.33 17.82 4.37
N GLN A 79 -10.13 18.38 4.50
CA GLN A 79 -9.86 19.80 4.23
C GLN A 79 -9.68 20.10 2.74
N LEU A 80 -9.12 19.15 1.98
CA LEU A 80 -8.79 19.35 0.56
C LEU A 80 -9.91 18.90 -0.39
N ALA A 81 -10.70 17.90 -0.01
CA ALA A 81 -11.68 17.28 -0.89
C ALA A 81 -13.09 17.84 -0.68
N LYS A 82 -13.86 17.96 -1.76
CA LYS A 82 -15.30 18.32 -1.69
C LYS A 82 -16.15 17.29 -0.94
N LYS A 83 -15.76 16.02 -1.01
CA LYS A 83 -16.39 14.91 -0.29
C LYS A 83 -15.49 14.48 0.85
N LYS A 84 -16.05 14.36 2.05
CA LYS A 84 -15.32 13.89 3.23
C LYS A 84 -14.82 12.46 3.01
N SER A 85 -13.68 12.13 3.61
CA SER A 85 -12.98 10.84 3.61
C SER A 85 -13.92 9.64 3.76
N HIS A 86 -14.84 9.66 4.71
CA HIS A 86 -15.80 8.55 4.95
C HIS A 86 -16.85 8.37 3.83
N GLN A 87 -17.04 9.38 2.97
CA GLN A 87 -17.96 9.34 1.83
C GLN A 87 -17.26 8.90 0.53
N GLN A 88 -15.94 8.77 0.55
CA GLN A 88 -15.15 8.37 -0.60
C GLN A 88 -15.14 6.84 -0.75
N PRO A 89 -15.09 6.30 -1.98
CA PRO A 89 -14.84 4.88 -2.20
C PRO A 89 -13.56 4.44 -1.49
N LYS A 90 -13.59 3.27 -0.85
CA LYS A 90 -12.48 2.78 -0.01
C LYS A 90 -11.14 2.75 -0.74
N ASP A 91 -11.14 2.31 -1.99
CA ASP A 91 -9.92 2.22 -2.80
C ASP A 91 -9.38 3.61 -3.16
N LEU A 92 -10.26 4.56 -3.48
CA LEU A 92 -9.86 5.95 -3.73
C LEU A 92 -9.23 6.57 -2.48
N ARG A 93 -9.88 6.43 -1.32
CA ARG A 93 -9.35 6.91 -0.04
C ARG A 93 -7.99 6.30 0.28
N THR A 94 -7.81 5.02 -0.01
CA THR A 94 -6.53 4.31 0.20
C THR A 94 -5.42 4.90 -0.68
N ILE A 95 -5.71 5.19 -1.95
CA ILE A 95 -4.74 5.81 -2.87
C ILE A 95 -4.39 7.23 -2.40
N LEU A 96 -5.39 8.00 -1.94
CA LEU A 96 -5.16 9.34 -1.38
C LEU A 96 -4.28 9.29 -0.12
N HIS A 97 -4.53 8.35 0.79
CA HIS A 97 -3.67 8.15 1.97
C HIS A 97 -2.23 7.83 1.57
N LEU A 98 -2.06 6.92 0.60
CA LEU A 98 -0.73 6.54 0.11
C LEU A 98 0.00 7.76 -0.46
N GLY A 99 -0.63 8.50 -1.38
CA GLY A 99 -0.03 9.67 -2.02
C GLY A 99 0.28 10.80 -1.05
N LEU A 100 -0.68 11.15 -0.17
CA LEU A 100 -0.49 12.18 0.85
C LEU A 100 0.62 11.81 1.83
N TYR A 101 0.69 10.54 2.26
CA TYR A 101 1.76 10.10 3.14
C TYR A 101 3.14 10.30 2.49
N GLN A 102 3.28 9.95 1.21
CA GLN A 102 4.53 10.13 0.49
C GLN A 102 4.91 11.61 0.36
N LEU A 103 3.97 12.47 -0.04
CA LEU A 103 4.22 13.91 -0.19
C LEU A 103 4.61 14.58 1.14
N LEU A 104 4.01 14.17 2.25
CA LEU A 104 4.21 14.83 3.54
C LEU A 104 5.41 14.28 4.32
N TYR A 105 5.78 13.01 4.10
CA TYR A 105 6.67 12.29 5.02
C TYR A 105 7.77 11.47 4.33
N GLN A 106 7.78 11.36 3.00
CA GLN A 106 8.87 10.73 2.24
C GLN A 106 9.74 11.74 1.50
N GLU A 107 9.86 12.98 1.98
CA GLU A 107 10.82 13.94 1.41
C GLU A 107 12.26 13.49 1.66
N ARG A 108 12.83 12.78 0.68
CA ARG A 108 14.26 12.62 0.40
C ARG A 108 14.49 12.30 -1.07
#